data_AF-A0A250J057-F1
#
_entry.id   AF-A0A250J057-F1
#
_cell.length_a   1.000
_cell.length_b   1.000
_cell.length_c   1.000
_cell.angle_alpha   90.00
_cell.angle_beta   90.00
_cell.angle_gamma   90.00
#
_symmetry.space_group_name_H-M   'P 1'
#
loop_
_entity.id
_entity.type
_entity.pdbx_description
1 polymer ?
#
loop_
_entity_poly.entity_id
_entity_poly.type
_entity_poly.pdbx_seq_one_letter_code
_entity_poly.pdbx_strand_id
1 'polypeptide(L)'
;MRRMLPTLALALFSMSAGAKDRVTFRYTPLPGDERPVITEAVVGPQGNDFALRLTFNKPPFGAECGTRCANSTLLLDTDATTSSGLKLEGKQAENGADLAIIIQGARDLSGASGDSYLRVKVRHLSNEARTVDEGELIAELDHRKDPDRIHVEGNTVFLLIDASGDLPSGRKARIVYHPPGDKAVQASLAGMAGGSSQGKVMIFRRGSWGQAPQGGTRVSPEPHTEPR
;
A
#
# COMPACT_ATOMS: atom_id res chain seq x y z
N MET A 1 0.18 -65.62 -21.20
CA MET A 1 -0.68 -64.56 -20.66
C MET A 1 0.22 -63.48 -20.06
N ARG A 2 0.47 -62.38 -20.79
CA ARG A 2 1.34 -61.28 -20.35
C ARG A 2 0.49 -60.24 -19.63
N ARG A 3 0.74 -60.03 -18.33
CA ARG A 3 0.13 -58.97 -17.53
C ARG A 3 0.78 -57.63 -17.92
N MET A 4 -0.02 -56.70 -18.45
CA MET A 4 0.39 -55.31 -18.62
C MET A 4 -0.12 -54.50 -17.43
N LEU A 5 0.81 -53.91 -16.69
CA LEU A 5 0.56 -52.88 -15.68
C LEU A 5 0.25 -51.54 -16.39
N PRO A 6 -0.76 -50.77 -15.96
CA PRO A 6 -0.94 -49.41 -16.47
C PRO A 6 -0.01 -48.45 -15.71
N THR A 7 0.95 -47.88 -16.41
CA THR A 7 1.79 -46.78 -15.94
C THR A 7 0.92 -45.52 -15.88
N LEU A 8 0.42 -45.17 -14.69
CA LEU A 8 -0.29 -43.92 -14.44
C LEU A 8 0.75 -42.77 -14.34
N ALA A 9 1.15 -42.23 -15.49
CA ALA A 9 2.11 -41.14 -15.57
C ALA A 9 1.43 -39.77 -15.41
N LEU A 10 1.58 -39.21 -14.21
CA LEU A 10 1.97 -37.81 -13.95
C LEU A 10 1.59 -36.76 -15.01
N ALA A 11 0.44 -36.11 -14.82
CA ALA A 11 0.14 -34.81 -15.40
C ALA A 11 -0.41 -33.86 -14.32
N LEU A 12 0.41 -33.58 -13.31
CA LEU A 12 0.21 -32.50 -12.35
C LEU A 12 1.31 -31.46 -12.58
N PHE A 13 1.26 -30.81 -13.74
CA PHE A 13 1.96 -29.54 -13.99
C PHE A 13 0.94 -28.45 -14.28
N SER A 14 0.12 -28.13 -13.27
CA SER A 14 -0.52 -26.81 -13.20
C SER A 14 0.50 -25.84 -12.61
N MET A 15 1.51 -25.51 -13.42
CA MET A 15 2.44 -24.41 -13.14
C MET A 15 1.63 -23.14 -12.91
N SER A 16 1.90 -22.50 -11.78
CA SER A 16 1.33 -21.26 -11.27
C SER A 16 1.47 -20.10 -12.25
N ALA A 17 0.45 -19.89 -13.09
CA ALA A 17 0.27 -18.65 -13.86
C ALA A 17 -0.41 -17.58 -12.98
N GLY A 18 0.33 -17.02 -12.02
CA GLY A 18 -0.18 -15.95 -11.14
C GLY A 18 0.88 -14.96 -10.66
N ALA A 19 2.08 -15.00 -11.24
CA ALA A 19 3.27 -14.31 -10.72
C ALA A 19 3.64 -13.00 -11.44
N LYS A 20 2.87 -12.55 -12.46
CA LYS A 20 3.21 -11.34 -13.23
C LYS A 20 2.55 -10.05 -12.76
N ASP A 21 1.56 -10.12 -11.87
CA ASP A 21 0.79 -8.94 -11.44
C ASP A 21 1.28 -8.36 -10.09
N ARG A 22 2.32 -8.97 -9.49
CA ARG A 22 2.88 -8.56 -8.20
C ARG A 22 4.34 -8.20 -8.37
N VAL A 23 4.73 -7.08 -7.79
CA VAL A 23 6.14 -6.77 -7.65
C VAL A 23 6.50 -6.75 -6.18
N THR A 24 7.54 -7.52 -5.87
CA THR A 24 8.20 -7.53 -4.57
C THR A 24 9.48 -6.76 -4.74
N PHE A 25 9.62 -5.62 -4.06
CA PHE A 25 10.94 -5.01 -3.90
C PHE A 25 11.45 -5.29 -2.49
N ARG A 26 12.78 -5.43 -2.39
CA ARG A 26 13.49 -5.71 -1.15
C ARG A 26 14.52 -4.62 -0.90
N TYR A 27 14.61 -4.19 0.35
CA TYR A 27 15.56 -3.23 0.84
C TYR A 27 16.32 -3.85 2.02
N THR A 28 17.64 -3.66 2.04
CA THR A 28 18.49 -4.09 3.15
C THR A 28 18.94 -2.83 3.90
N PRO A 29 18.46 -2.61 5.13
CA PRO A 29 18.80 -1.41 5.89
C PRO A 29 20.25 -1.39 6.30
N LEU A 30 20.83 -0.19 6.39
CA LEU A 30 22.16 -0.01 6.94
C LEU A 30 22.15 -0.34 8.44
N PRO A 31 23.26 -0.89 8.98
CA PRO A 31 23.39 -1.11 10.41
C PRO A 31 23.27 0.23 11.17
N GLY A 32 22.48 0.25 12.24
CA GLY A 32 22.35 1.43 13.11
C GLY A 32 21.07 2.25 12.95
N ASP A 33 20.19 1.90 11.99
CA ASP A 33 18.89 2.56 11.88
C ASP A 33 18.02 2.27 13.12
N GLU A 34 17.75 3.31 13.91
CA GLU A 34 16.88 3.20 15.09
C GLU A 34 15.42 2.98 14.70
N ARG A 35 14.96 3.66 13.64
CA ARG A 35 13.56 3.62 13.20
C ARG A 35 13.23 2.34 12.44
N PRO A 36 12.02 1.79 12.60
CA PRO A 36 11.50 0.75 11.71
C PRO A 36 11.45 1.25 10.26
N VAL A 37 11.94 0.44 9.34
CA VAL A 37 11.99 0.72 7.90
C VAL A 37 11.45 -0.48 7.12
N ILE A 38 10.90 -0.21 5.93
CA ILE A 38 10.30 -1.23 5.08
C ILE A 38 11.42 -2.01 4.39
N THR A 39 11.49 -3.32 4.63
CA THR A 39 12.50 -4.21 4.03
C THR A 39 11.94 -5.05 2.89
N GLU A 40 10.64 -5.29 2.88
CA GLU A 40 9.95 -5.95 1.77
C GLU A 40 8.62 -5.26 1.54
N ALA A 41 8.29 -4.96 0.29
CA ALA A 41 6.97 -4.48 -0.09
C ALA A 41 6.46 -5.26 -1.28
N VAL A 42 5.26 -5.81 -1.14
CA VAL A 42 4.51 -6.43 -2.23
C VAL A 42 3.33 -5.53 -2.57
N VAL A 43 3.26 -5.07 -3.81
CA VAL A 43 2.21 -4.13 -4.26
C VAL A 43 1.58 -4.61 -5.56
N GLY A 44 0.27 -4.41 -5.68
CA GLY A 44 -0.48 -4.67 -6.89
C GLY A 44 -1.95 -4.26 -6.79
N PRO A 45 -2.67 -4.25 -7.92
CA PRO A 45 -4.09 -3.88 -7.96
C PRO A 45 -4.97 -4.97 -7.35
N GLN A 46 -5.94 -4.59 -6.52
CA GLN A 46 -6.93 -5.48 -5.92
C GLN A 46 -8.32 -4.85 -5.94
N GLY A 47 -9.16 -5.23 -6.92
CA GLY A 47 -10.47 -4.61 -7.08
C GLY A 47 -10.32 -3.17 -7.55
N ASN A 48 -10.85 -2.23 -6.77
CA ASN A 48 -10.70 -0.78 -7.03
C ASN A 48 -9.58 -0.14 -6.19
N ASP A 49 -8.82 -0.94 -5.45
CA ASP A 49 -7.75 -0.49 -4.57
C ASP A 49 -6.38 -0.92 -5.08
N PHE A 50 -5.32 -0.25 -4.62
CA PHE A 50 -3.99 -0.84 -4.55
C PHE A 50 -3.84 -1.57 -3.21
N ALA A 51 -3.46 -2.85 -3.28
CA ALA A 51 -3.12 -3.64 -2.11
C ALA A 51 -1.61 -3.59 -1.86
N LEU A 52 -1.21 -3.32 -0.62
CA LEU A 52 0.18 -3.31 -0.19
C LEU A 52 0.39 -4.26 0.98
N ARG A 53 1.46 -5.05 0.95
CA ARG A 53 2.00 -5.79 2.10
C ARG A 53 3.40 -5.27 2.36
N LEU A 54 3.56 -4.56 3.48
CA LEU A 54 4.79 -3.88 3.87
C LEU A 54 5.37 -4.59 5.10
N THR A 55 6.51 -5.24 4.94
CA THR A 55 7.23 -5.87 6.05
C THR A 55 8.33 -4.93 6.52
N PHE A 56 8.31 -4.63 7.81
CA PHE A 56 9.31 -3.82 8.49
C PHE A 56 10.40 -4.69 9.14
N ASN A 57 11.60 -4.14 9.29
CA ASN A 57 12.68 -4.78 10.05
C ASN A 57 12.39 -4.90 11.55
N LYS A 58 11.52 -4.05 12.09
CA LYS A 58 11.14 -3.91 13.50
C LYS A 58 9.64 -3.60 13.61
N PRO A 59 9.01 -3.74 14.80
CA PRO A 59 7.64 -3.32 15.00
C PRO A 59 7.43 -1.85 14.60
N PRO A 60 6.47 -1.52 13.70
CA PRO A 60 6.32 -0.17 13.15
C PRO A 60 5.73 0.85 14.15
N PHE A 61 5.07 0.38 15.20
CA PHE A 61 4.55 1.18 16.31
C PHE A 61 4.58 0.32 17.59
N GLY A 62 4.30 0.95 18.74
CA GLY A 62 4.26 0.24 20.03
C GLY A 62 5.32 0.72 21.02
N ALA A 63 5.51 -0.07 22.07
CA ALA A 63 6.52 0.20 23.09
C ALA A 63 7.94 -0.09 22.56
N GLU A 64 8.06 -1.08 21.68
CA GLU A 64 9.31 -1.60 21.13
C GLU A 64 10.07 -0.57 20.29
N CYS A 65 9.35 0.33 19.60
CA CYS A 65 9.97 1.42 18.84
C CYS A 65 10.23 2.68 19.67
N GLY A 66 9.79 2.73 20.94
CA GLY A 66 9.99 3.87 21.83
C GLY A 66 9.47 5.18 21.22
N THR A 67 10.37 6.16 21.04
CA THR A 67 10.09 7.47 20.41
C THR A 67 10.44 7.50 18.92
N ARG A 68 10.96 6.40 18.38
CA ARG A 68 11.49 6.26 17.02
C ARG A 68 10.66 5.28 16.20
N CYS A 69 9.33 5.39 16.27
CA CYS A 69 8.44 4.55 15.49
C CYS A 69 8.49 4.87 13.98
N ALA A 70 7.84 4.02 13.19
CA ALA A 70 7.85 4.10 11.73
C ALA A 70 7.41 5.49 11.27
N ASN A 71 8.09 6.01 10.26
CA ASN A 71 7.69 7.19 9.49
C ASN A 71 8.20 6.97 8.07
N SER A 72 7.49 6.11 7.34
CA SER A 72 7.89 5.69 5.98
C SER A 72 6.94 6.30 4.97
N THR A 73 7.50 6.86 3.89
CA THR A 73 6.73 7.38 2.76
C THR A 73 6.93 6.49 1.55
N LEU A 74 5.83 6.00 0.99
CA LEU A 74 5.77 5.33 -0.29
C LEU A 74 5.07 6.26 -1.27
N LEU A 75 5.61 6.38 -2.48
CA LEU A 75 4.99 7.12 -3.55
C LEU A 75 4.47 6.15 -4.59
N LEU A 76 3.29 6.41 -5.12
CA LEU A 76 2.68 5.62 -6.18
C LEU A 76 2.37 6.53 -7.37
N ASP A 77 3.01 6.22 -8.49
CA ASP A 77 2.70 6.73 -9.82
C ASP A 77 1.77 5.70 -10.48
N THR A 78 0.51 6.06 -10.65
CA THR A 78 -0.58 5.13 -10.95
C THR A 78 -0.71 4.81 -12.45
N ASP A 79 -0.03 5.57 -13.30
CA ASP A 79 0.03 5.36 -14.74
C ASP A 79 1.45 5.22 -15.33
N ALA A 80 2.47 5.22 -14.46
CA ALA A 80 3.89 5.09 -14.77
C ALA A 80 4.42 6.19 -15.71
N THR A 81 3.95 7.43 -15.55
CA THR A 81 4.38 8.57 -16.37
C THR A 81 4.89 9.73 -15.52
N THR A 82 5.85 10.47 -16.06
CA THR A 82 6.32 11.73 -15.43
C THR A 82 5.46 12.92 -15.87
N SER A 83 4.38 12.71 -16.63
CA SER A 83 3.50 13.78 -17.14
C SER A 83 2.37 14.17 -16.18
N SER A 84 1.97 13.28 -15.29
CA SER A 84 1.06 13.50 -14.15
C SER A 84 1.83 13.71 -12.84
N GLY A 85 1.12 13.91 -11.73
CA GLY A 85 1.69 13.86 -10.38
C GLY A 85 2.77 14.90 -10.05
N LEU A 86 3.48 14.61 -8.96
CA LEU A 86 4.57 15.42 -8.40
C LEU A 86 5.63 15.81 -9.44
N LYS A 87 6.03 17.09 -9.45
CA LYS A 87 7.13 17.59 -10.30
C LYS A 87 8.26 18.18 -9.47
N LEU A 88 9.38 17.47 -9.45
CA LEU A 88 10.65 17.93 -8.92
C LEU A 88 11.59 18.31 -10.06
N GLU A 89 12.53 19.19 -9.76
CA GLU A 89 13.58 19.56 -10.71
C GLU A 89 14.50 18.37 -11.01
N GLY A 90 14.78 18.13 -12.30
CA GLY A 90 15.69 17.09 -12.75
C GLY A 90 15.04 15.71 -12.96
N LYS A 91 15.81 14.64 -12.75
CA LYS A 91 15.41 13.24 -13.01
C LYS A 91 15.21 12.48 -11.70
N GLN A 92 14.46 13.08 -10.78
CA GLN A 92 14.16 12.47 -9.48
C GLN A 92 13.24 11.26 -9.65
N ALA A 93 13.35 10.31 -8.73
CA ALA A 93 12.56 9.06 -8.74
C ALA A 93 11.06 9.32 -8.53
N GLU A 94 10.77 10.36 -7.77
CA GLU A 94 9.46 10.78 -7.29
C GLU A 94 8.62 11.48 -8.37
N ASN A 95 9.26 11.91 -9.47
CA ASN A 95 8.59 12.62 -10.55
C ASN A 95 7.53 11.73 -11.20
N GLY A 96 6.28 12.20 -11.22
CA GLY A 96 5.14 11.43 -11.70
C GLY A 96 4.33 10.73 -10.62
N ALA A 97 4.73 10.80 -9.35
CA ALA A 97 3.93 10.20 -8.28
C ALA A 97 2.59 10.94 -8.11
N ASP A 98 1.49 10.20 -8.20
CA ASP A 98 0.12 10.71 -7.99
C ASP A 98 -0.31 10.58 -6.53
N LEU A 99 0.21 9.60 -5.80
CA LEU A 99 -0.09 9.39 -4.39
C LEU A 99 1.15 9.36 -3.51
N ALA A 100 1.05 9.94 -2.32
CA ALA A 100 1.95 9.70 -1.20
C ALA A 100 1.23 8.98 -0.07
N ILE A 101 1.72 7.79 0.28
CA ILE A 101 1.23 6.94 1.37
C ILE A 101 2.26 7.03 2.49
N ILE A 102 1.89 7.68 3.59
CA ILE A 102 2.76 7.95 4.74
C ILE A 102 2.31 7.05 5.90
N ILE A 103 3.15 6.08 6.26
CA ILE A 103 2.90 5.12 7.35
C ILE A 103 3.63 5.60 8.61
N GLN A 104 2.86 5.89 9.66
CA GLN A 104 3.35 6.51 10.89
C GLN A 104 2.94 5.69 12.12
N GLY A 105 3.92 5.34 12.96
CA GLY A 105 3.64 4.91 14.33
C GLY A 105 3.38 6.13 15.21
N ALA A 106 2.18 6.22 15.78
CA ALA A 106 1.73 7.33 16.60
C ALA A 106 1.47 6.88 18.06
N ARG A 107 1.44 7.85 18.97
CA ARG A 107 0.97 7.67 20.34
C ARG A 107 -0.13 8.68 20.63
N ASP A 108 -1.21 8.19 21.20
CA ASP A 108 -2.23 9.04 21.79
C ASP A 108 -1.76 9.47 23.19
N LEU A 109 -1.70 10.77 23.44
CA LEU A 109 -1.25 11.33 24.73
C LEU A 109 -2.44 11.79 25.60
N SER A 110 -3.67 11.56 25.16
CA SER A 110 -4.88 12.02 25.85
C SER A 110 -5.29 11.17 27.07
N GLY A 111 -4.60 10.05 27.34
CA GLY A 111 -4.89 9.11 28.45
C GLY A 111 -3.69 8.76 29.34
N ALA A 112 -3.96 8.11 30.48
CA ALA A 112 -2.96 7.74 31.50
C ALA A 112 -1.95 6.67 31.04
N SER A 113 -2.33 5.84 30.07
CA SER A 113 -1.44 4.99 29.28
C SER A 113 -1.54 5.45 27.84
N GLY A 114 -0.49 6.02 27.28
CA GLY A 114 -0.54 6.51 25.90
C GLY A 114 -0.69 5.34 24.92
N ASP A 115 -1.87 5.19 24.31
CA ASP A 115 -2.15 4.12 23.37
C ASP A 115 -1.34 4.34 22.09
N SER A 116 -0.50 3.36 21.75
CA SER A 116 0.27 3.38 20.51
C SER A 116 -0.57 2.80 19.37
N TYR A 117 -0.51 3.43 18.20
CA TYR A 117 -1.27 2.98 17.04
C TYR A 117 -0.56 3.28 15.73
N LEU A 118 -0.94 2.56 14.67
CA LEU A 118 -0.52 2.87 13.31
C LEU A 118 -1.53 3.81 12.66
N ARG A 119 -1.02 4.90 12.09
CA ARG A 119 -1.75 5.86 11.26
C ARG A 119 -1.19 5.84 9.86
N VAL A 120 -2.06 5.87 8.85
CA VAL A 120 -1.67 6.00 7.44
C VAL A 120 -2.32 7.23 6.86
N LYS A 121 -1.53 8.12 6.28
CA LYS A 121 -2.04 9.28 5.55
C LYS A 121 -1.82 9.06 4.06
N VAL A 122 -2.86 9.32 3.28
CA VAL A 122 -2.80 9.27 1.82
C VAL A 122 -2.99 10.66 1.28
N ARG A 123 -2.02 11.14 0.51
CA ARG A 123 -2.08 12.42 -0.18
C ARG A 123 -2.15 12.23 -1.68
N HIS A 124 -3.02 12.99 -2.32
CA HIS A 124 -3.03 13.16 -3.77
C HIS A 124 -2.05 14.28 -4.13
N LEU A 125 -1.12 13.97 -5.04
CA LEU A 125 -0.08 14.87 -5.51
C LEU A 125 -0.48 15.34 -6.91
N SER A 126 -0.78 16.64 -7.04
CA SER A 126 -1.12 17.23 -8.33
C SER A 126 0.14 17.65 -9.12
N ASN A 127 -0.05 18.07 -10.37
CA ASN A 127 1.04 18.56 -11.24
C ASN A 127 1.74 19.82 -10.70
N GLU A 128 1.08 20.53 -9.81
CA GLU A 128 1.57 21.75 -9.17
C GLU A 128 2.44 21.43 -7.95
N ALA A 129 2.29 20.24 -7.35
CA ALA A 129 3.06 19.86 -6.17
C ALA A 129 4.56 19.79 -6.47
N ARG A 130 5.35 20.40 -5.59
CA ARG A 130 6.82 20.40 -5.56
C ARG A 130 7.38 19.64 -4.35
N THR A 131 6.53 19.29 -3.41
CA THR A 131 6.87 18.45 -2.26
C THR A 131 5.74 17.47 -1.96
N VAL A 132 6.03 16.43 -1.18
CA VAL A 132 5.01 15.47 -0.71
C VAL A 132 3.97 16.15 0.19
N ASP A 133 4.40 17.13 0.99
CA ASP A 133 3.54 17.81 1.98
C ASP A 133 2.55 18.79 1.34
N GLU A 134 2.82 19.26 0.13
CA GLU A 134 1.90 20.08 -0.68
C GLU A 134 0.71 19.29 -1.24
N GLY A 135 0.73 17.96 -1.16
CA GLY A 135 -0.37 17.11 -1.59
C GLY A 135 -1.64 17.29 -0.76
N GLU A 136 -2.79 17.16 -1.40
CA GLU A 136 -4.10 17.17 -0.76
C GLU A 136 -4.27 15.89 0.08
N LEU A 137 -4.57 16.02 1.37
CA LEU A 137 -4.89 14.88 2.22
C LEU A 137 -6.27 14.32 1.86
N ILE A 138 -6.28 13.16 1.19
CA ILE A 138 -7.52 12.51 0.72
C ILE A 138 -8.01 11.41 1.66
N ALA A 139 -7.12 10.83 2.48
CA ALA A 139 -7.49 9.87 3.51
C ALA A 139 -6.53 9.90 4.69
N GLU A 140 -7.07 9.76 5.89
CA GLU A 140 -6.31 9.49 7.11
C GLU A 140 -6.93 8.28 7.81
N LEU A 141 -6.18 7.19 7.86
CA LEU A 141 -6.60 5.89 8.34
C LEU A 141 -5.91 5.58 9.68
N ASP A 142 -6.64 4.99 10.62
CA ASP A 142 -6.17 4.49 11.91
C ASP A 142 -6.45 2.99 11.99
N HIS A 143 -5.44 2.16 12.20
CA HIS A 143 -5.62 0.70 12.23
C HIS A 143 -6.60 0.19 13.30
N ARG A 144 -6.94 1.01 14.31
CA ARG A 144 -7.96 0.70 15.33
C ARG A 144 -9.38 0.95 14.84
N LYS A 145 -9.54 1.86 13.88
CA LYS A 145 -10.84 2.38 13.40
C LYS A 145 -11.18 1.91 11.99
N ASP A 146 -10.16 1.64 11.17
CA ASP A 146 -10.28 1.28 9.76
C ASP A 146 -9.72 -0.12 9.49
N PRO A 147 -10.25 -1.15 10.18
CA PRO A 147 -9.61 -2.46 10.19
C PRO A 147 -9.85 -3.25 8.89
N ASP A 148 -10.81 -2.82 8.07
CA ASP A 148 -11.03 -3.25 6.69
C ASP A 148 -9.99 -2.70 5.70
N ARG A 149 -9.32 -1.59 6.05
CA ARG A 149 -8.30 -0.94 5.21
C ARG A 149 -6.88 -1.17 5.70
N ILE A 150 -6.68 -1.32 7.01
CA ILE A 150 -5.38 -1.56 7.62
C ILE A 150 -5.45 -2.80 8.50
N HIS A 151 -4.55 -3.74 8.24
CA HIS A 151 -4.30 -4.85 9.14
C HIS A 151 -2.81 -4.92 9.50
N VAL A 152 -2.51 -5.28 10.75
CA VAL A 152 -1.15 -5.44 11.25
C VAL A 152 -0.97 -6.85 11.80
N GLU A 153 0.06 -7.53 11.34
CA GLU A 153 0.49 -8.84 11.84
C GLU A 153 1.99 -8.81 12.13
N GLY A 154 2.35 -8.73 13.41
CA GLY A 154 3.75 -8.57 13.84
C GLY A 154 4.38 -7.32 13.22
N ASN A 155 5.46 -7.51 12.43
CA ASN A 155 6.14 -6.43 11.72
C ASN A 155 5.57 -6.16 10.32
N THR A 156 4.47 -6.81 9.94
CA THR A 156 3.88 -6.66 8.60
C THR A 156 2.62 -5.83 8.68
N VAL A 157 2.54 -4.82 7.83
CA VAL A 157 1.37 -3.95 7.63
C VAL A 157 0.76 -4.27 6.28
N PHE A 158 -0.54 -4.58 6.28
CA PHE A 158 -1.33 -4.77 5.09
C PHE A 158 -2.24 -3.56 4.89
N LEU A 159 -2.26 -3.00 3.69
CA LEU A 159 -3.01 -1.79 3.36
C LEU A 159 -3.86 -2.00 2.10
N LEU A 160 -5.05 -1.41 2.11
CA LEU A 160 -5.86 -1.16 0.92
C LEU A 160 -5.99 0.35 0.74
N ILE A 161 -5.42 0.86 -0.35
CA ILE A 161 -5.47 2.26 -0.70
C ILE A 161 -6.42 2.43 -1.87
N ASP A 162 -7.45 3.25 -1.65
CA ASP A 162 -8.47 3.51 -2.65
C ASP A 162 -7.84 4.15 -3.89
N ALA A 163 -8.09 3.52 -5.04
CA ALA A 163 -7.72 4.03 -6.35
C ALA A 163 -8.94 4.47 -7.15
N SER A 164 -10.13 4.49 -6.53
CA SER A 164 -11.35 5.05 -7.10
C SER A 164 -11.36 6.57 -6.94
N GLY A 165 -11.60 7.28 -8.04
CA GLY A 165 -11.50 8.75 -8.11
C GLY A 165 -10.84 9.20 -9.42
N ASP A 166 -10.39 10.45 -9.45
CA ASP A 166 -9.77 11.09 -10.62
C ASP A 166 -8.27 10.79 -10.76
N LEU A 167 -7.79 9.69 -10.14
CA LEU A 167 -6.41 9.26 -10.27
C LEU A 167 -6.16 8.75 -11.70
N PRO A 168 -5.02 9.13 -12.34
CA PRO A 168 -4.61 8.54 -13.59
C PRO A 168 -4.54 7.01 -13.48
N SER A 169 -5.07 6.30 -14.46
CA SER A 169 -5.10 4.83 -14.43
C SER A 169 -4.41 4.26 -15.65
N GLY A 170 -3.16 3.83 -15.47
CA GLY A 170 -2.37 3.23 -16.54
C GLY A 170 -2.34 1.71 -16.50
N ARG A 171 -1.80 1.12 -17.57
CA ARG A 171 -1.54 -0.33 -17.61
C ARG A 171 -0.35 -0.75 -16.75
N LYS A 172 0.51 0.21 -16.42
CA LYS A 172 1.64 0.07 -15.51
C LYS A 172 1.46 1.11 -14.42
N ALA A 173 2.00 0.79 -13.25
CA ALA A 173 2.20 1.72 -12.16
C ALA A 173 3.64 1.59 -11.68
N ARG A 174 4.10 2.52 -10.87
CA ARG A 174 5.42 2.49 -10.27
C ARG A 174 5.32 2.89 -8.81
N ILE A 175 5.91 2.07 -7.94
CA ILE A 175 6.09 2.41 -6.54
C ILE A 175 7.52 2.90 -6.31
N VAL A 176 7.65 3.93 -5.48
CA VAL A 176 8.93 4.49 -5.05
C VAL A 176 8.96 4.51 -3.53
N TYR A 177 10.05 4.03 -2.94
CA TYR A 177 10.30 4.08 -1.51
C TYR A 177 11.60 4.83 -1.22
N HIS A 178 11.54 5.75 -0.26
CA HIS A 178 12.72 6.47 0.25
C HIS A 178 13.08 5.92 1.62
N PRO A 179 13.96 4.91 1.70
CA PRO A 179 14.53 4.51 2.97
C PRO A 179 15.30 5.68 3.61
N PRO A 180 15.21 5.88 4.93
CA PRO A 180 16.00 6.89 5.62
C PRO A 180 17.51 6.69 5.36
N GLY A 181 18.19 7.75 4.93
CA GLY A 181 19.65 7.75 4.76
C GLY A 181 20.19 6.99 3.54
N ASP A 182 19.33 6.47 2.65
CA ASP A 182 19.74 5.76 1.44
C ASP A 182 18.96 6.25 0.19
N LYS A 183 19.35 5.77 -0.99
CA LYS A 183 18.75 6.14 -2.27
C LYS A 183 17.35 5.54 -2.43
N ALA A 184 16.53 6.24 -3.22
CA ALA A 184 15.21 5.79 -3.60
C ALA A 184 15.26 4.41 -4.29
N VAL A 185 14.37 3.51 -3.87
CA VAL A 185 14.14 2.23 -4.51
C VAL A 185 12.84 2.29 -5.30
N GLN A 186 12.84 1.79 -6.52
CA GLN A 186 11.68 1.83 -7.41
C GLN A 186 11.32 0.44 -7.91
N ALA A 187 10.04 0.21 -8.14
CA ALA A 187 9.54 -1.02 -8.72
C ALA A 187 8.37 -0.73 -9.66
N SER A 188 8.40 -1.25 -10.88
CA SER A 188 7.27 -1.18 -11.81
C SER A 188 6.30 -2.32 -11.54
N LEU A 189 5.00 -2.05 -11.46
CA LEU A 189 3.95 -3.03 -11.23
C LEU A 189 2.80 -2.89 -12.24
N ALA A 190 1.86 -3.83 -12.23
CA ALA A 190 0.66 -3.75 -13.06
C ALA A 190 -0.22 -2.59 -12.57
N GLY A 191 -0.58 -1.65 -13.45
CA GLY A 191 -1.49 -0.57 -13.10
C GLY A 191 -2.96 -1.00 -13.12
N MET A 192 -3.85 -0.14 -12.63
CA MET A 192 -5.29 -0.43 -12.51
C MET A 192 -5.95 -0.75 -13.86
N ALA A 193 -5.50 -0.11 -14.96
CA ALA A 193 -6.00 -0.41 -16.31
C ALA A 193 -5.30 -1.62 -16.99
N GLY A 194 -4.27 -2.18 -16.36
CA GLY A 194 -3.47 -3.28 -16.89
C GLY A 194 -3.74 -4.62 -16.22
N GLY A 195 -4.31 -4.61 -15.01
CA GLY A 195 -4.72 -5.81 -14.30
C GLY A 195 -5.87 -6.51 -15.02
N SER A 196 -5.68 -7.76 -15.42
CA SER A 196 -6.81 -8.58 -15.86
C SER A 196 -7.77 -8.73 -14.67
N SER A 197 -9.08 -8.50 -14.87
CA SER A 197 -10.09 -8.68 -13.81
C SER A 197 -10.19 -10.12 -13.26
N GLN A 198 -9.37 -11.04 -13.78
CA GLN A 198 -9.26 -12.45 -13.38
C GLN A 198 -7.95 -12.78 -12.63
N GLY A 199 -6.89 -11.98 -12.77
CA GLY A 199 -5.59 -12.15 -12.12
C GLY A 199 -5.53 -11.49 -10.75
N LYS A 200 -6.31 -12.00 -9.79
CA LYS A 200 -6.42 -11.39 -8.46
C LYS A 200 -5.06 -11.36 -7.73
N VAL A 201 -4.48 -10.18 -7.53
CA VAL A 201 -3.49 -9.96 -6.46
C VAL A 201 -4.23 -9.98 -5.13
N MET A 202 -4.62 -11.18 -4.69
CA MET A 202 -5.12 -11.40 -3.34
C MET A 202 -3.90 -11.42 -2.41
N ILE A 203 -3.54 -10.27 -1.85
CA ILE A 203 -2.61 -10.22 -0.71
C ILE A 203 -3.32 -10.79 0.53
N PHE A 204 -4.64 -10.64 0.60
CA PHE A 204 -5.50 -11.05 1.72
C PHE A 204 -6.14 -12.44 1.52
N ARG A 205 -5.42 -13.43 0.97
CA ARG A 205 -6.02 -14.72 0.55
C ARG A 205 -6.15 -15.79 1.65
N ARG A 206 -5.61 -15.59 2.86
CA ARG A 206 -5.63 -16.59 3.94
C ARG A 206 -5.83 -15.90 5.29
N GLY A 207 -6.98 -16.13 5.91
CA GLY A 207 -7.33 -15.54 7.21
C GLY A 207 -8.24 -14.33 7.03
N SER A 208 -9.49 -14.48 7.45
CA SER A 208 -10.60 -13.56 7.24
C SER A 208 -10.32 -12.11 7.67
N TRP A 209 -10.21 -11.21 6.69
CA TRP A 209 -10.85 -9.89 6.76
C TRP A 209 -12.04 -9.95 5.82
N GLY A 210 -13.23 -9.83 6.40
CA GLY A 210 -14.53 -10.12 5.77
C GLY A 210 -14.75 -9.30 4.49
N GLN A 211 -15.67 -9.78 3.67
CA GLN A 211 -16.12 -9.10 2.45
C GLN A 211 -16.16 -7.58 2.63
N ALA A 212 -15.32 -6.85 1.89
CA ALA A 212 -15.47 -5.41 1.77
C ALA A 212 -16.87 -5.14 1.21
N PRO A 213 -17.75 -4.42 1.94
CA PRO A 213 -19.01 -3.98 1.37
C PRO A 213 -18.70 -3.12 0.15
N GLN A 214 -19.36 -3.37 -0.97
CA GLN A 214 -19.43 -2.37 -2.02
C GLN A 214 -20.14 -1.15 -1.44
N GLY A 215 -19.44 -0.05 -1.27
CA GLY A 215 -20.08 1.24 -0.99
C GLY A 215 -19.30 2.11 -0.03
N GLY A 216 -18.58 3.08 -0.59
CA GLY A 216 -18.34 4.33 0.12
C GLY A 216 -19.70 4.95 0.43
N THR A 217 -20.01 5.12 1.71
CA THR A 217 -21.17 5.92 2.09
C THR A 217 -20.78 7.37 1.82
N ARG A 218 -21.27 7.94 0.71
CA ARG A 218 -21.23 9.40 0.54
C ARG A 218 -21.92 10.01 1.75
N VAL A 219 -21.24 10.92 2.44
CA VAL A 219 -21.86 11.80 3.42
C VAL A 219 -22.91 12.62 2.67
N SER A 220 -24.19 12.28 2.87
CA SER A 220 -25.30 13.06 2.35
C SER A 220 -25.47 14.29 3.26
N PRO A 221 -25.69 15.52 2.72
CA PRO A 221 -25.91 16.69 3.56
C PRO A 221 -27.20 16.51 4.38
N GLU A 222 -27.15 16.84 5.68
CA GLU A 222 -28.34 16.84 6.55
C GLU A 222 -29.44 17.77 5.97
N PRO A 223 -30.72 17.34 5.99
CA PRO A 223 -31.81 18.23 5.64
C PRO A 223 -32.06 19.22 6.79
N HIS A 224 -31.93 20.51 6.48
CA HIS A 224 -32.37 21.61 7.32
C HIS A 224 -33.83 21.41 7.75
N THR A 225 -34.06 21.32 9.06
CA THR A 225 -35.40 21.38 9.64
C THR A 225 -35.65 22.81 10.08
N GLU A 226 -36.62 23.48 9.45
CA GLU A 226 -37.06 24.83 9.81
C GLU A 226 -37.92 24.79 11.08
N PRO A 227 -37.73 25.70 12.05
CA PRO A 227 -38.48 25.68 13.30
C PRO A 227 -39.86 26.33 13.12
N ARG A 228 -40.87 25.77 13.79
CA ARG A 228 -42.17 26.43 14.04
C ARG A 228 -42.12 27.25 15.32
#